data_AF-A0A8T3X3P5-F1
#
_entry.id   AF-A0A8T3X3P5-F1
#
_cell.length_a   1.000
_cell.length_b   1.000
_cell.length_c   1.000
_cell.angle_alpha   90.00
_cell.angle_beta   90.00
_cell.angle_gamma   90.00
#
_symmetry.space_group_name_H-M   'P 1'
#
loop_
_entity.id
_entity.type
_entity.pdbx_description
1 polymer ?
#
loop_
_entity_poly.entity_id
_entity_poly.type
_entity_poly.pdbx_seq_one_letter_code
_entity_poly.pdbx_strand_id
1 'polypeptide(L)'
;MKEQTKERLIASTGSISGATSVLGSWQVCHSICLGIVAMLGVIGITVTGMPLLFLTKVALPLWTLALVLLGVTIVLYFKKHCISKNLIVMNTGLIIAGTPLKQVQSFSSVFLTVGGAIAATGIFLFIREKIKKKGCMHHAERKK
;
A
#
# COMPACT_ATOMS: atom_id res chain seq x y z
N MET A 1 -33.85 -8.15 23.06
CA MET A 1 -32.53 -8.75 22.80
C MET A 1 -32.17 -8.96 21.32
N LYS A 2 -32.98 -8.54 20.34
CA LYS A 2 -32.68 -8.71 18.90
C LYS A 2 -32.03 -7.49 18.21
N GLU A 3 -32.07 -6.31 18.82
CA GLU A 3 -31.57 -5.07 18.16
C GLU A 3 -30.05 -4.89 18.26
N GLN A 4 -29.43 -5.32 19.37
CA GLN A 4 -27.99 -5.15 19.61
C GLN A 4 -27.10 -5.88 18.58
N THR A 5 -27.63 -6.93 17.93
CA THR A 5 -26.90 -7.73 16.92
C THR A 5 -26.87 -7.03 15.56
N LYS A 6 -27.90 -6.23 15.22
CA LYS A 6 -27.97 -5.49 13.95
C LYS A 6 -26.94 -4.35 13.90
N GLU A 7 -26.78 -3.62 14.99
CA GLU A 7 -25.83 -2.51 15.06
C GLU A 7 -24.38 -2.97 14.93
N ARG A 8 -24.03 -4.13 15.51
CA ARG A 8 -22.71 -4.76 15.34
C ARG A 8 -22.44 -5.20 13.90
N LEU A 9 -23.48 -5.63 13.19
CA LEU A 9 -23.37 -6.05 11.79
C LEU A 9 -23.12 -4.83 10.89
N ILE A 10 -23.88 -3.74 11.08
CA ILE A 10 -23.71 -2.50 10.31
C ILE A 10 -22.36 -1.83 10.60
N ALA A 11 -21.89 -1.84 11.86
CA ALA A 11 -20.57 -1.34 12.24
C ALA A 11 -19.40 -2.17 11.67
N SER A 12 -19.60 -3.49 11.51
CA SER A 12 -18.65 -4.38 10.84
C SER A 12 -18.57 -4.07 9.34
N THR A 13 -19.71 -3.89 8.67
CA THR A 13 -19.78 -3.57 7.24
C THR A 13 -19.15 -2.21 6.92
N GLY A 14 -19.32 -1.19 7.78
CA GLY A 14 -18.67 0.11 7.60
C GLY A 14 -17.14 0.06 7.70
N SER A 15 -16.60 -0.86 8.49
CA SER A 15 -15.14 -1.09 8.58
C SER A 15 -14.58 -1.77 7.34
N ILE A 16 -15.35 -2.69 6.74
CA ILE A 16 -15.02 -3.33 5.47
C ILE A 16 -15.05 -2.28 4.35
N SER A 17 -16.05 -1.39 4.36
CA SER A 17 -16.18 -0.32 3.36
C SER A 17 -15.02 0.69 3.40
N GLY A 18 -14.49 1.01 4.59
CA GLY A 18 -13.31 1.85 4.73
C GLY A 18 -12.00 1.16 4.33
N ALA A 19 -11.93 -0.18 4.46
CA ALA A 19 -10.83 -0.97 3.93
C ALA A 19 -10.92 -1.09 2.40
N THR A 20 -12.13 -1.26 1.84
CA THR A 20 -12.35 -1.31 0.40
C THR A 20 -12.19 0.04 -0.30
N SER A 21 -12.31 1.20 0.36
CA SER A 21 -11.94 2.48 -0.26
C SER A 21 -10.42 2.65 -0.43
N VAL A 22 -9.62 2.23 0.55
CA VAL A 22 -8.15 2.27 0.46
C VAL A 22 -7.65 1.14 -0.45
N LEU A 23 -8.23 -0.06 -0.33
CA LEU A 23 -8.03 -1.17 -1.25
C LEU A 23 -8.62 -0.88 -2.63
N GLY A 24 -9.55 0.06 -2.78
CA GLY A 24 -10.20 0.44 -4.04
C GLY A 24 -9.29 1.33 -4.87
N SER A 25 -8.68 2.34 -4.24
CA SER A 25 -7.60 3.11 -4.86
C SER A 25 -6.37 2.23 -5.13
N TRP A 26 -6.04 1.29 -4.23
CA TRP A 26 -5.01 0.27 -4.47
C TRP A 26 -5.44 -0.70 -5.59
N GLN A 27 -6.71 -1.11 -5.68
CA GLN A 27 -7.23 -2.04 -6.70
C GLN A 27 -7.15 -1.41 -8.08
N VAL A 28 -7.42 -0.11 -8.22
CA VAL A 28 -7.26 0.56 -9.51
C VAL A 28 -5.80 0.55 -9.92
N CYS A 29 -4.88 0.90 -9.02
CA CYS A 29 -3.44 0.82 -9.28
C CYS A 29 -2.96 -0.62 -9.49
N HIS A 30 -3.50 -1.61 -8.79
CA HIS A 30 -3.08 -3.01 -8.84
C HIS A 30 -3.65 -3.71 -10.07
N SER A 31 -4.90 -3.43 -10.45
CA SER A 31 -5.51 -3.95 -11.68
C SER A 31 -4.84 -3.34 -12.92
N ILE A 32 -4.50 -2.05 -12.90
CA ILE A 32 -3.78 -1.43 -14.02
C ILE A 32 -2.32 -1.89 -14.07
N CYS A 33 -1.63 -2.00 -12.92
CA CYS A 33 -0.28 -2.55 -12.87
C CYS A 33 -0.25 -4.03 -13.27
N LEU A 34 -1.20 -4.86 -12.82
CA LEU A 34 -1.30 -6.26 -13.23
C LEU A 34 -1.63 -6.39 -14.72
N GLY A 35 -2.53 -5.56 -15.25
CA GLY A 35 -2.84 -5.51 -16.67
C GLY A 35 -1.63 -5.13 -17.51
N ILE A 36 -0.89 -4.11 -17.10
CA ILE A 36 0.36 -3.67 -17.73
C ILE A 36 1.41 -4.79 -17.64
N VAL A 37 1.63 -5.39 -16.46
CA VAL A 37 2.60 -6.49 -16.28
C VAL A 37 2.22 -7.72 -17.11
N ALA A 38 0.93 -8.07 -17.19
CA ALA A 38 0.45 -9.18 -18.01
C ALA A 38 0.67 -8.91 -19.50
N MET A 39 0.33 -7.70 -19.98
CA MET A 39 0.55 -7.31 -21.38
C MET A 39 2.05 -7.27 -21.71
N LEU A 40 2.87 -6.69 -20.84
CA LEU A 40 4.33 -6.65 -20.99
C LEU A 40 4.94 -8.06 -20.91
N GLY A 41 4.34 -8.97 -20.14
CA GLY A 41 4.72 -10.38 -20.08
C GLY A 41 4.47 -11.10 -21.39
N VAL A 42 3.28 -10.92 -22.00
CA VAL A 42 2.96 -11.49 -23.31
C VAL A 42 3.92 -10.95 -24.38
N ILE A 43 4.16 -9.64 -24.43
CA ILE A 43 5.09 -9.02 -25.39
C ILE A 43 6.53 -9.46 -25.13
N GLY A 44 6.96 -9.54 -23.87
CA GLY A 44 8.31 -9.95 -23.50
C GLY A 44 8.61 -11.40 -23.89
N ILE A 45 7.65 -12.30 -23.67
CA ILE A 45 7.74 -13.71 -24.08
C ILE A 45 7.81 -13.83 -25.61
N THR A 46 6.99 -13.09 -26.36
CA THR A 46 6.93 -13.21 -27.82
C THR A 46 8.11 -12.57 -28.55
N VAL A 47 8.64 -11.44 -28.06
CA VAL A 47 9.68 -10.68 -28.78
C VAL A 47 11.09 -11.09 -28.37
N THR A 48 11.32 -11.46 -27.11
CA THR A 48 12.69 -11.60 -26.57
C THR A 48 13.02 -12.99 -26.02
N GLY A 49 12.05 -13.89 -25.88
CA GLY A 49 12.25 -15.22 -25.31
C GLY A 49 12.71 -15.25 -23.84
N MET A 50 12.95 -14.08 -23.21
CA MET A 50 13.40 -13.92 -21.83
C MET A 50 12.58 -12.82 -21.13
N PRO A 51 11.48 -13.17 -20.43
CA PRO A 51 10.56 -12.19 -19.85
C PRO A 51 11.21 -11.29 -18.79
N LEU A 52 12.24 -11.77 -18.10
CA LEU A 52 12.82 -11.10 -16.93
C LEU A 52 13.67 -9.86 -17.28
N LEU A 53 14.32 -9.84 -18.46
CA LEU A 53 15.22 -8.76 -18.86
C LEU A 53 14.46 -7.48 -19.23
N PHE A 54 13.29 -7.64 -19.83
CA PHE A 54 12.41 -6.54 -20.21
C PHE A 54 11.86 -5.80 -18.97
N LEU A 55 11.46 -6.54 -17.93
CA LEU A 55 11.00 -5.94 -16.66
C LEU A 55 12.08 -5.05 -16.04
N THR A 56 13.37 -5.36 -16.20
CA THR A 56 14.42 -4.50 -15.63
C THR A 56 14.52 -3.12 -16.31
N LYS A 57 14.11 -2.99 -17.58
CA LYS A 57 14.08 -1.69 -18.28
C LYS A 57 12.87 -0.85 -17.87
N VAL A 58 11.74 -1.48 -17.55
CA VAL A 58 10.50 -0.80 -17.13
C VAL A 58 10.44 -0.60 -15.61
N ALA A 59 11.16 -1.40 -14.82
CA ALA A 59 11.17 -1.30 -13.37
C ALA A 59 11.71 0.06 -12.89
N LEU A 60 12.75 0.59 -13.53
CA LEU A 60 13.33 1.90 -13.21
C LEU A 60 12.31 3.04 -13.36
N PRO A 61 11.64 3.24 -14.52
CA PRO A 61 10.64 4.30 -14.65
C PRO A 61 9.40 4.10 -13.76
N LEU A 62 9.00 2.86 -13.47
CA LEU A 62 7.93 2.61 -12.51
C LEU A 62 8.34 2.95 -11.07
N TRP A 63 9.58 2.65 -10.69
CA TRP A 63 10.10 2.97 -9.37
C TRP A 63 10.28 4.48 -9.17
N THR A 64 10.75 5.21 -10.20
CA THR A 64 10.81 6.68 -10.14
C THR A 64 9.42 7.29 -10.05
N LEU A 65 8.43 6.76 -10.78
CA LEU A 65 7.03 7.19 -10.65
C LEU A 65 6.50 6.97 -9.23
N ALA A 66 6.81 5.82 -8.61
CA ALA A 66 6.44 5.53 -7.22
C ALA A 66 7.07 6.53 -6.23
N LEU A 67 8.34 6.91 -6.44
CA LEU A 67 9.00 7.95 -5.64
C LEU A 67 8.35 9.32 -5.80
N VAL A 68 7.99 9.71 -7.04
CA VAL A 68 7.30 10.98 -7.29
C VAL A 68 5.94 10.99 -6.59
N LEU A 69 5.18 9.89 -6.69
CA LEU A 69 3.89 9.74 -6.02
C LEU A 69 4.02 9.82 -4.49
N LEU A 70 5.04 9.15 -3.93
CA LEU A 70 5.38 9.22 -2.51
C LEU A 70 5.72 10.66 -2.09
N GLY A 71 6.50 11.38 -2.90
CA GLY A 71 6.83 12.78 -2.68
C GLY A 71 5.58 13.67 -2.64
N VAL A 72 4.66 13.50 -3.60
CA VAL A 72 3.38 14.23 -3.60
C VAL A 72 2.55 13.90 -2.37
N THR A 73 2.50 12.64 -1.94
CA THR A 73 1.78 12.26 -0.72
C THR A 73 2.39 12.87 0.54
N ILE A 74 3.73 12.96 0.61
CA ILE A 74 4.43 13.64 1.70
C ILE A 74 4.11 15.13 1.72
N VAL A 75 4.11 15.80 0.55
CA VAL A 75 3.74 17.22 0.44
C VAL A 75 2.28 17.43 0.87
N LEU A 76 1.35 16.60 0.41
CA LEU A 76 -0.06 16.66 0.82
C LEU A 76 -0.23 16.40 2.33
N TYR A 77 0.57 15.50 2.89
CA TYR A 77 0.60 15.23 4.32
C TYR A 77 1.01 16.47 5.12
N PHE A 78 2.05 17.20 4.71
CA PHE A 78 2.45 18.44 5.38
C PHE A 78 1.47 19.59 5.14
N LYS A 79 0.87 19.71 3.94
CA LYS A 79 -0.05 20.81 3.63
C LYS A 79 -1.46 20.64 4.20
N LYS A 80 -1.95 19.40 4.30
CA LYS A 80 -3.35 19.12 4.65
C LYS A 80 -3.49 18.26 5.90
N HIS A 81 -2.44 17.58 6.38
CA HIS A 81 -2.49 16.64 7.50
C HIS A 81 -3.58 15.54 7.41
N CYS A 82 -4.21 15.36 6.24
CA CYS A 82 -5.30 14.40 6.02
C CYS A 82 -4.84 12.95 5.81
N ILE A 83 -3.54 12.72 5.65
CA ILE A 83 -2.97 11.40 5.38
C ILE A 83 -2.43 10.79 6.69
N SER A 84 -2.70 9.49 6.93
CA SER A 84 -2.12 8.80 8.09
C SER A 84 -0.60 8.63 7.92
N LYS A 85 0.14 8.94 8.99
CA LYS A 85 1.60 8.74 9.07
C LYS A 85 1.99 7.29 8.76
N ASN A 86 1.17 6.33 9.19
CA ASN A 86 1.43 4.91 9.02
C ASN A 86 1.38 4.48 7.55
N LEU A 87 0.54 5.14 6.73
CA LEU A 87 0.45 4.89 5.30
C LEU A 87 1.74 5.33 4.58
N ILE A 88 2.33 6.45 5.00
CA ILE A 88 3.59 6.96 4.43
C ILE A 88 4.72 6.01 4.77
N VAL A 89 4.86 5.61 6.05
CA VAL A 89 5.88 4.66 6.51
C VAL A 89 5.80 3.33 5.75
N MET A 90 4.59 2.80 5.57
CA MET A 90 4.37 1.58 4.80
C MET A 90 4.83 1.73 3.35
N ASN A 91 4.38 2.78 2.64
CA ASN A 91 4.77 3.01 1.24
C ASN A 91 6.27 3.24 1.08
N THR A 92 6.90 3.94 2.02
CA THR A 92 8.36 4.11 2.05
C THR A 92 9.08 2.77 2.18
N GLY A 93 8.64 1.91 3.09
CA GLY A 93 9.21 0.56 3.25
C GLY A 93 9.08 -0.29 1.97
N LEU A 94 7.92 -0.26 1.32
CA LEU A 94 7.69 -0.97 0.06
C LEU A 94 8.59 -0.45 -1.09
N ILE A 95 8.76 0.86 -1.22
CA ILE A 95 9.62 1.46 -2.26
C ILE A 95 11.09 1.10 -2.03
N ILE A 96 11.55 1.10 -0.78
CA ILE A 96 12.91 0.68 -0.41
C ILE A 96 13.13 -0.80 -0.75
N ALA A 97 12.19 -1.67 -0.35
CA ALA A 97 12.27 -3.10 -0.61
C ALA A 97 12.23 -3.43 -2.11
N GLY A 98 11.51 -2.64 -2.91
CA GLY A 98 11.33 -2.83 -4.35
C GLY A 98 12.35 -2.15 -5.25
N THR A 99 13.49 -1.69 -4.73
CA THR A 99 14.47 -0.89 -5.49
C THR A 99 15.15 -1.71 -6.61
N PRO A 100 15.02 -1.33 -7.91
CA PRO A 100 15.54 -2.11 -9.04
C PRO A 100 17.01 -1.77 -9.41
N LEU A 101 17.78 -1.16 -8.51
CA LEU A 101 19.13 -0.67 -8.81
C LEU A 101 20.13 -1.84 -8.97
N LYS A 102 20.55 -2.09 -10.22
CA LYS A 102 21.59 -3.09 -10.54
C LYS A 102 22.95 -2.78 -9.91
N GLN A 103 23.28 -1.50 -9.73
CA GLN A 103 24.56 -1.08 -9.12
C GLN A 103 24.66 -1.43 -7.63
N VAL A 104 23.53 -1.49 -6.91
CA VAL A 104 23.48 -1.91 -5.50
C VAL A 104 22.91 -3.32 -5.33
N GLN A 105 22.96 -4.14 -6.39
CA GLN A 105 22.43 -5.50 -6.35
C GLN A 105 23.12 -6.37 -5.29
N SER A 106 24.41 -6.13 -5.00
CA SER A 106 25.13 -6.78 -3.89
C SER A 106 24.51 -6.50 -2.52
N PHE A 107 23.75 -5.40 -2.39
CA PHE A 107 23.02 -5.02 -1.18
C PHE A 107 21.51 -5.30 -1.28
N SER A 108 21.05 -6.00 -2.32
CA SER A 108 19.62 -6.28 -2.53
C SER A 108 18.97 -6.93 -1.30
N SER A 109 19.65 -7.88 -0.66
CA SER A 109 19.19 -8.50 0.58
C SER A 109 19.00 -7.48 1.71
N VAL A 110 19.91 -6.51 1.83
CA VAL A 110 19.84 -5.46 2.86
C VAL A 110 18.63 -4.56 2.62
N PHE A 111 18.42 -4.11 1.38
CA PHE A 111 17.25 -3.29 1.02
C PHE A 111 15.94 -4.04 1.23
N LEU A 112 15.90 -5.33 0.90
CA LEU A 112 14.73 -6.18 1.12
C LEU A 112 14.44 -6.35 2.63
N THR A 113 15.46 -6.63 3.44
CA THR A 113 15.28 -6.80 4.89
C THR A 113 14.89 -5.50 5.57
N VAL A 114 15.57 -4.39 5.25
CA VAL A 114 15.31 -3.09 5.87
C VAL A 114 13.97 -2.54 5.40
N GLY A 115 13.73 -2.51 4.08
CA GLY A 115 12.47 -2.06 3.51
C GLY A 115 11.29 -2.93 3.96
N GLY A 116 11.48 -4.25 3.99
CA GLY A 116 10.49 -5.21 4.47
C GLY A 116 10.16 -5.02 5.96
N ALA A 117 11.17 -4.80 6.81
CA ALA A 117 10.95 -4.53 8.24
C ALA A 117 10.18 -3.21 8.46
N ILE A 118 10.52 -2.15 7.71
CA ILE A 118 9.81 -0.87 7.76
C ILE A 118 8.36 -1.05 7.30
N ALA A 119 8.13 -1.74 6.18
CA ALA A 119 6.79 -2.01 5.66
C ALA A 119 5.95 -2.82 6.65
N ALA A 120 6.51 -3.89 7.23
CA ALA A 120 5.85 -4.70 8.24
C ALA A 120 5.48 -3.88 9.49
N THR A 121 6.38 -3.01 9.95
CA THR A 121 6.11 -2.09 11.06
C THR A 121 5.00 -1.11 10.70
N GLY A 122 5.01 -0.55 9.49
CA GLY A 122 3.95 0.32 8.97
C GLY A 122 2.58 -0.36 8.95
N ILE A 123 2.52 -1.60 8.47
CA ILE A 123 1.29 -2.43 8.46
C ILE A 123 0.80 -2.68 9.89
N PHE A 124 1.69 -3.09 10.78
CA PHE A 124 1.35 -3.35 12.18
C PHE A 124 0.79 -2.10 12.88
N LEU A 125 1.43 -0.95 12.70
CA LEU A 125 0.97 0.33 13.25
C LEU A 125 -0.37 0.76 12.63
N PHE A 126 -0.55 0.58 11.33
CA PHE A 126 -1.80 0.88 10.64
C PHE A 126 -2.97 0.06 11.18
N ILE A 127 -2.77 -1.25 11.39
CA ILE A 127 -3.76 -2.14 11.99
C ILE A 127 -4.07 -1.71 13.43
N ARG A 128 -3.05 -1.42 14.25
CA ARG A 128 -3.25 -0.95 15.64
C ARG A 128 -4.01 0.37 15.70
N GLU A 129 -3.71 1.32 14.82
CA GLU A 129 -4.41 2.61 14.76
C GLU A 129 -5.90 2.40 14.45
N LYS A 130 -6.21 1.52 13.50
CA LYS A 130 -7.59 1.16 13.14
C LYS A 130 -8.32 0.44 14.28
N ILE A 131 -7.67 -0.44 15.03
CA ILE A 131 -8.27 -1.10 16.20
C ILE A 131 -8.56 -0.08 17.30
N LYS A 132 -7.62 0.83 17.60
CA LYS A 132 -7.75 1.80 18.69
C LYS A 132 -8.86 2.83 18.42
N LYS A 133 -9.02 3.29 17.18
CA LYS A 133 -10.11 4.23 16.80
C LYS A 133 -11.52 3.64 17.01
N LYS A 134 -11.69 2.32 16.87
CA LYS A 134 -12.99 1.66 17.12
C LYS A 134 -13.38 1.62 18.60
N GLY A 135 -12.40 1.62 19.51
CA GLY A 135 -12.66 1.64 20.96
C GLY A 135 -13.24 2.96 21.46
N CYS A 136 -12.85 4.10 20.89
CA CYS A 136 -13.32 5.42 21.34
C CYS A 136 -14.71 5.80 20.80
N MET A 137 -15.12 5.32 19.62
CA MET A 137 -16.46 5.60 19.09
C MET A 137 -17.56 4.90 19.89
N HIS A 138 -17.29 3.72 20.46
CA HIS A 138 -18.25 2.98 21.27
C HIS A 138 -18.59 3.61 22.63
N HIS A 139 -17.82 4.62 23.06
CA HIS A 139 -18.03 5.34 24.32
C HIS A 139 -18.73 6.69 24.15
N ALA A 140 -18.73 7.25 22.92
CA ALA A 140 -19.37 8.53 22.62
C ALA A 140 -20.89 8.39 22.38
N GLU A 141 -21.35 7.23 21.88
CA GLU A 141 -22.78 6.96 21.64
C GLU A 141 -23.56 6.55 22.89
N ARG A 142 -22.89 6.19 23.99
CA ARG A 142 -23.56 5.75 25.23
C ARG A 142 -23.93 6.91 26.20
N LYS A 143 -23.80 8.16 25.76
CA LYS A 143 -24.09 9.38 26.56
C LYS A 143 -25.17 10.30 25.95
N LYS A 144 -25.89 9.84 24.93
CA LYS A 144 -27.16 10.44 24.49
C LYS A 144 -28.29 9.48 24.79
#